data_AF-A0A3G1B5S9-F1
#
_entry.id   AF-A0A3G1B5S9-F1
#
_cell.length_a   1.000
_cell.length_b   1.000
_cell.length_c   1.000
_cell.angle_alpha   90.00
_cell.angle_beta   90.00
_cell.angle_gamma   90.00
#
_symmetry.space_group_name_H-M   'P 1'
#
loop_
_entity.id
_entity.type
_entity.pdbx_description
1 polymer ?
#
loop_
_entity_poly.entity_id
_entity_poly.type
_entity_poly.pdbx_seq_one_letter_code
_entity_poly.pdbx_strand_id
1 'polypeptide(L)'
;MEFVRKITQDDFVIITNRLRTDFNLIFYKSDDPSIMESFKIFTRVKNIKTIYYKNGTLLVRGDAATPEYQHVLDVITSILNPQ
;
A
#
# COMPACT_ATOMS: atom_id res chain seq x y z
N MET A 1 -1.98 10.28 8.13
CA MET A 1 -3.18 9.42 8.07
C MET A 1 -2.72 7.98 7.97
N GLU A 2 -3.48 7.05 8.56
CA GLU A 2 -3.23 5.61 8.43
C GLU A 2 -4.50 4.94 7.91
N PHE A 3 -4.33 4.07 6.91
CA PHE A 3 -5.35 3.16 6.43
C PHE A 3 -4.92 1.74 6.79
N VAL A 4 -5.81 0.98 7.42
CA VAL A 4 -5.53 -0.39 7.88
C VAL A 4 -6.65 -1.30 7.44
N ARG A 5 -6.30 -2.42 6.80
CA ARG A 5 -7.28 -3.42 6.35
C ARG A 5 -6.69 -4.83 6.43
N LYS A 6 -7.56 -5.82 6.62
CA LYS A 6 -7.23 -7.23 6.40
C LYS A 6 -7.42 -7.57 4.92
N ILE A 7 -6.41 -8.19 4.32
CA ILE A 7 -6.40 -8.61 2.93
C ILE A 7 -5.72 -9.98 2.81
N THR A 8 -5.97 -10.69 1.71
CA THR A 8 -5.23 -11.91 1.39
C THR A 8 -3.87 -11.58 0.74
N GLN A 9 -3.01 -12.59 0.62
CA GLN A 9 -1.75 -12.44 -0.11
C GLN A 9 -1.98 -12.20 -1.61
N ASP A 10 -3.02 -12.80 -2.19
CA ASP A 10 -3.36 -12.60 -3.60
C ASP A 10 -3.83 -11.15 -3.84
N ASP A 11 -4.68 -10.61 -2.95
CA ASP A 11 -5.07 -9.20 -3.00
C ASP A 11 -3.86 -8.28 -2.96
N PHE A 12 -2.88 -8.57 -2.11
CA PHE A 12 -1.66 -7.78 -2.00
C PHE A 12 -0.85 -7.79 -3.32
N VAL A 13 -0.74 -8.95 -3.97
CA VAL A 13 -0.08 -9.07 -5.28
C VAL A 13 -0.84 -8.28 -6.35
N ILE A 14 -2.17 -8.34 -6.36
CA ILE A 14 -3.01 -7.58 -7.32
C ILE A 14 -2.86 -6.07 -7.06
N ILE A 15 -2.93 -5.63 -5.80
CA ILE A 15 -2.76 -4.22 -5.39
C ILE A 15 -1.40 -3.70 -5.84
N THR A 16 -0.31 -4.43 -5.54
CA THR A 16 1.04 -3.98 -5.93
C THR A 16 1.21 -3.93 -7.44
N ASN A 17 0.70 -4.92 -8.19
CA ASN A 17 0.74 -4.91 -9.65
C ASN A 17 -0.05 -3.73 -10.25
N ARG A 18 -1.24 -3.43 -9.71
CA ARG A 18 -2.04 -2.30 -10.17
C ARG A 18 -1.36 -0.96 -9.83
N LEU A 19 -0.86 -0.80 -8.62
CA LEU A 19 -0.16 0.43 -8.23
C LEU A 19 1.11 0.67 -9.05
N ARG A 20 1.79 -0.37 -9.54
CA ARG A 20 2.97 -0.24 -10.43
C ARG A 20 2.66 0.39 -11.78
N THR A 21 1.40 0.40 -12.24
CA THR A 21 1.06 1.08 -13.50
C THR A 21 1.10 2.60 -13.36
N ASP A 22 0.85 3.09 -12.14
CA ASP A 22 0.66 4.52 -11.86
C ASP A 22 1.82 5.11 -11.04
N PHE A 23 2.54 4.27 -10.28
CA PHE A 23 3.57 4.69 -9.34
C PHE A 23 4.84 3.85 -9.42
N ASN A 24 5.97 4.48 -9.11
CA ASN A 24 7.22 3.76 -8.85
C ASN A 24 7.24 3.22 -7.41
N LEU A 25 7.07 1.91 -7.26
CA LEU A 25 7.11 1.22 -5.96
C LEU A 25 8.55 0.82 -5.60
N ILE A 26 9.08 1.40 -4.53
CA ILE A 26 10.42 1.04 -4.02
C ILE A 26 10.26 0.10 -2.83
N PHE A 27 10.48 -1.19 -3.09
CA PHE A 27 10.46 -2.24 -2.07
C PHE A 27 11.73 -2.19 -1.23
N TYR A 28 11.58 -2.43 0.08
CA TYR A 28 12.71 -2.49 1.00
C TYR A 28 12.45 -3.55 2.08
N LYS A 29 13.54 -4.12 2.59
CA LYS A 29 13.48 -5.10 3.69
C LYS A 29 13.28 -4.36 5.02
N SER A 30 12.43 -4.93 5.86
CA SER A 30 12.25 -4.51 7.24
C SER A 30 12.92 -5.52 8.17
N ASP A 31 13.56 -5.05 9.24
CA ASP A 31 14.15 -5.94 10.27
C ASP A 31 13.09 -6.54 11.19
N ASP A 32 11.86 -6.03 11.14
CA ASP A 32 10.72 -6.56 11.89
C ASP A 32 10.26 -7.92 11.31
N PRO A 33 10.34 -9.02 12.10
CA PRO A 33 10.01 -10.36 11.61
C PRO A 33 8.51 -10.57 11.36
N SER A 34 7.64 -9.66 11.82
CA SER A 34 6.19 -9.70 11.56
C SER A 34 5.83 -9.14 10.18
N ILE A 35 6.71 -8.36 9.57
CA ILE A 35 6.51 -7.77 8.25
C ILE A 35 6.85 -8.81 7.18
N MET A 36 5.94 -8.99 6.23
CA MET A 36 6.15 -9.85 5.09
C MET A 36 6.78 -9.07 3.94
N GLU A 37 6.21 -7.90 3.62
CA GLU A 37 6.74 -7.04 2.56
C GLU A 37 6.44 -5.57 2.87
N SER A 38 7.29 -4.67 2.38
CA SER A 38 7.05 -3.24 2.51
C SER A 38 7.63 -2.44 1.35
N PHE A 39 6.95 -1.37 0.98
CA PHE A 39 7.38 -0.49 -0.09
C PHE A 39 7.03 0.98 0.20
N LYS A 40 7.69 1.88 -0.52
CA LYS A 40 7.37 3.32 -0.53
C LYS A 40 6.99 3.76 -1.93
N ILE A 41 6.06 4.70 -1.99
CA ILE A 41 5.77 5.52 -3.17
C ILE A 41 6.32 6.91 -2.88
N PHE A 42 7.26 7.37 -3.70
CA PHE A 42 7.76 8.73 -3.65
C PHE A 42 6.74 9.65 -4.33
N THR A 43 6.23 10.63 -3.59
CA THR A 43 5.37 11.70 -4.15
C THR A 43 6.13 13.02 -4.09
N ARG A 44 5.59 14.06 -4.73
CA ARG A 44 6.19 15.40 -4.72
C ARG A 44 6.20 16.05 -3.33
N VAL A 45 5.29 15.64 -2.45
CA VAL A 45 5.06 16.29 -1.14
C VAL A 45 5.59 15.43 0.00
N LYS A 46 5.17 14.17 0.10
CA LYS A 46 5.59 13.22 1.14
C LYS A 46 5.50 11.78 0.67
N ASN A 47 6.36 10.93 1.20
CA ASN A 47 6.34 9.51 0.87
C ASN A 47 5.11 8.82 1.45
N ILE A 48 4.50 7.94 0.65
CA ILE A 48 3.48 7.00 1.11
C ILE A 48 4.21 5.69 1.44
N LYS A 49 4.02 5.18 2.66
CA LYS A 49 4.64 3.95 3.14
C LYS A 49 3.58 2.86 3.26
N THR A 50 3.81 1.73 2.62
CA THR A 50 2.92 0.58 2.68
C THR A 50 3.65 -0.60 3.29
N ILE A 51 2.98 -1.30 4.20
CA ILE A 51 3.50 -2.46 4.92
C ILE A 51 2.43 -3.55 4.87
N TYR A 52 2.84 -4.75 4.46
CA TYR A 52 2.03 -5.95 4.52
C TYR A 52 2.63 -6.92 5.55
N TYR A 53 1.83 -7.25 6.56
CA TYR A 53 2.22 -8.10 7.68
C TYR A 53 1.86 -9.57 7.42
N LYS A 54 2.61 -10.49 8.01
CA LYS A 54 2.39 -11.95 7.91
C LYS A 54 1.00 -12.41 8.37
N ASN A 55 0.33 -11.60 9.19
CA ASN A 55 -1.03 -11.88 9.66
C ASN A 55 -2.12 -11.39 8.69
N GLY A 56 -1.77 -10.97 7.48
CA GLY A 56 -2.71 -10.46 6.47
C GLY A 56 -3.13 -9.00 6.65
N THR A 57 -2.48 -8.24 7.54
CA THR A 57 -2.77 -6.80 7.68
C THR A 57 -2.01 -6.00 6.62
N LEU A 58 -2.73 -5.18 5.85
CA LEU A 58 -2.17 -4.10 5.04
C LEU A 58 -2.29 -2.78 5.81
N LEU A 59 -1.17 -2.07 5.95
CA LEU A 59 -1.08 -0.74 6.53
C LEU A 59 -0.53 0.22 5.48
N VAL A 60 -1.26 1.31 5.22
CA VAL A 60 -0.84 2.38 4.31
C VAL A 60 -0.79 3.70 5.08
N ARG A 61 0.40 4.28 5.19
CA ARG A 61 0.66 5.55 5.86
C ARG A 61 1.00 6.62 4.85
N GLY A 62 0.34 7.76 4.94
CA GLY A 62 0.61 8.90 4.07
C GLY A 62 -0.14 10.15 4.53
N ASP A 63 -0.14 11.16 3.67
CA ASP A 63 -0.80 12.43 3.91
C ASP A 63 -2.17 12.45 3.24
N ALA A 64 -3.26 12.49 4.02
CA ALA A 64 -4.61 12.42 3.46
C ALA A 64 -4.97 13.63 2.59
N ALA A 65 -4.23 14.74 2.72
CA ALA A 65 -4.45 15.92 1.91
C ALA A 65 -3.86 15.79 0.48
N THR A 66 -3.05 14.76 0.19
CA THR A 66 -2.40 14.63 -1.11
C THR A 66 -3.22 13.78 -2.08
N PRO A 67 -3.40 14.21 -3.35
CA PRO A 67 -4.10 13.43 -4.36
C PRO A 67 -3.50 12.04 -4.57
N GLU A 68 -2.18 11.90 -4.45
CA GLU A 68 -1.50 10.62 -4.61
C GLU A 68 -1.89 9.62 -3.51
N TYR A 69 -2.13 10.08 -2.29
CA TYR A 69 -2.57 9.20 -1.20
C TYR A 69 -4.01 8.75 -1.44
N GLN A 70 -4.88 9.66 -1.87
CA GLN A 70 -6.26 9.32 -2.23
C GLN A 70 -6.30 8.31 -3.38
N HIS A 71 -5.52 8.53 -4.46
CA HIS A 71 -5.44 7.60 -5.58
C HIS A 71 -4.96 6.20 -5.17
N VAL A 72 -3.98 6.11 -4.26
CA VAL A 72 -3.55 4.82 -3.69
C VAL A 72 -4.69 4.13 -2.94
N LEU A 73 -5.44 4.87 -2.12
CA LEU A 73 -6.59 4.31 -1.40
C LEU A 73 -7.72 3.88 -2.34
N ASP A 74 -7.99 4.64 -3.40
CA ASP A 74 -9.01 4.32 -4.40
C ASP A 74 -8.67 3.03 -5.15
N VAL A 75 -7.41 2.87 -5.59
CA VAL A 75 -6.93 1.63 -6.22
C VAL A 75 -7.13 0.45 -5.30
N ILE A 76 -6.69 0.56 -4.03
CA ILE A 76 -6.85 -0.51 -3.04
C ILE A 76 -8.32 -0.84 -2.83
N THR A 77 -9.17 0.18 -2.66
CA THR A 77 -10.59 -0.01 -2.36
C THR A 77 -11.33 -0.66 -3.53
N SER A 78 -10.99 -0.32 -4.77
CA SER A 78 -11.58 -0.92 -5.97
C SER A 78 -11.26 -2.41 -6.12
N ILE A 79 -10.06 -2.83 -5.71
CA ILE A 79 -9.64 -4.24 -5.75
C ILE A 79 -10.34 -5.04 -4.65
N LEU A 80 -10.47 -4.46 -3.46
CA LEU A 80 -11.06 -5.15 -2.31
C LEU A 80 -12.59 -5.20 -2.34
N ASN A 81 -13.24 -4.28 -3.04
CA ASN A 81 -14.69 -4.26 -3.22
C ASN A 81 -15.03 -4.10 -4.70
N PRO A 82 -14.81 -5.13 -5.54
CA PRO A 82 -15.23 -5.10 -6.92
C PRO A 82 -16.76 -5.00 -6.94
N GLN A 83 -17.30 -3.98 -7.63
CA GLN A 83 -18.74 -3.84 -7.89
C GLN A 83 -19.25 -4.93 -8.82
#